data_AF-A0A812LG02-F1
#
_entry.id   AF-A0A812LG02-F1
#
_cell.length_a   1.000
_cell.length_b   1.000
_cell.length_c   1.000
_cell.angle_alpha   90.00
_cell.angle_beta   90.00
_cell.angle_gamma   90.00
#
_symmetry.space_group_name_H-M   'P 1'
#
loop_
_entity.id
_entity.type
_entity.pdbx_description
1 polymer ?
#
loop_
_entity_poly.entity_id
_entity_poly.type
_entity_poly.pdbx_seq_one_letter_code
_entity_poly.pdbx_strand_id
1 'polypeptide(L)'
;MARTAKKAGQWKVKASEASEASEAGAEEVWPEFGRPQGPRQRVHEDRCTGVITEWRGYMGWIAPLCKISHDQASRHWGLIYVSQTDVAALPGGAPWMRAGRIVDFLVYSDGDGLGAEEVRALSPLRVTLTHAEARALLKQESAGRPERSEYLADSEHYLSLMSDLGVLVRKYSWPLPFVTLELWGLVEDVAAAALQYCSSAGGAEHRRLQLLLPEDRIAQVEHLPFGNPKVSTHTVVQTSASPEST
;
A
#
# COMPACT_ATOMS: atom_id res chain seq x y z
N MET A 1 22.97 -52.35 21.00
CA MET A 1 22.55 -51.68 19.75
C MET A 1 23.18 -50.30 19.71
N ALA A 2 23.95 -50.05 18.66
CA ALA A 2 24.76 -48.85 18.48
C ALA A 2 23.90 -47.59 18.28
N ARG A 3 24.26 -46.50 18.95
CA ARG A 3 23.94 -45.15 18.47
C ARG A 3 25.18 -44.25 18.57
N THR A 4 25.65 -43.95 17.38
CA THR A 4 26.83 -43.21 16.95
C THR A 4 26.88 -41.80 17.52
N ALA A 5 27.98 -41.45 18.19
CA ALA A 5 28.38 -40.09 18.48
C ALA A 5 28.81 -39.39 17.18
N LYS A 6 28.21 -38.24 16.83
CA LYS A 6 28.67 -37.37 15.74
C LYS A 6 29.41 -36.16 16.31
N LYS A 7 30.62 -35.96 15.77
CA LYS A 7 31.63 -34.95 16.09
C LYS A 7 31.09 -33.52 15.99
N ALA A 8 31.39 -32.72 17.01
CA ALA A 8 31.35 -31.26 16.95
C ALA A 8 32.51 -30.76 16.08
N GLY A 9 32.20 -30.09 14.98
CA GLY A 9 33.16 -29.43 14.10
C GLY A 9 33.69 -28.17 14.77
N GLN A 10 34.95 -28.23 15.16
CA GLN A 10 35.75 -27.15 15.74
C GLN A 10 36.12 -26.14 14.64
N TRP A 11 35.48 -24.96 14.61
CA TRP A 11 35.87 -23.89 13.70
C TRP A 11 36.94 -23.01 14.37
N LYS A 12 38.15 -23.02 13.78
CA LYS A 12 39.25 -22.13 14.16
C LYS A 12 38.91 -20.70 13.78
N VAL A 13 38.84 -19.81 14.76
CA VAL A 13 38.88 -18.36 14.56
C VAL A 13 40.35 -17.98 14.35
N LYS A 14 40.72 -17.55 13.14
CA LYS A 14 42.00 -16.86 12.91
C LYS A 14 41.74 -15.37 13.13
N ALA A 15 42.33 -14.86 14.20
CA ALA A 15 42.56 -13.43 14.37
C ALA A 15 43.50 -12.97 13.24
N SER A 16 43.12 -11.90 12.55
CA SER A 16 44.03 -11.09 11.75
C SER A 16 44.03 -9.68 12.33
N GLU A 17 45.24 -9.25 12.62
CA GLU A 17 45.62 -8.05 13.35
C GLU A 17 45.14 -6.76 12.68
N ALA A 18 44.96 -5.76 13.54
CA ALA A 18 44.71 -4.38 13.19
C ALA A 18 45.90 -3.76 12.44
N SER A 19 45.61 -2.98 11.40
CA SER A 19 46.48 -1.92 10.92
C SER A 19 45.63 -0.67 10.71
N GLU A 20 45.90 0.35 11.53
CA GLU A 20 45.41 1.73 11.40
C GLU A 20 46.03 2.46 10.19
N ALA A 21 45.37 3.56 9.82
CA ALA A 21 45.66 4.55 8.78
C ALA A 21 45.27 4.12 7.35
N SER A 22 44.54 4.89 6.55
CA SER A 22 44.43 6.36 6.48
C SER A 22 43.13 6.80 5.77
N GLU A 23 42.58 7.94 6.21
CA GLU A 23 41.52 8.71 5.52
C GLU A 23 41.97 9.14 4.11
N ALA A 24 41.17 8.79 3.10
CA ALA A 24 41.01 9.55 1.86
C ALA A 24 39.71 9.08 1.19
N GLY A 25 38.81 10.03 0.92
CA GLY A 25 37.44 9.79 0.47
C GLY A 25 37.33 8.84 -0.72
N ALA A 26 36.61 7.75 -0.51
CA ALA A 26 36.06 6.93 -1.56
C ALA A 26 34.56 7.24 -1.63
N GLU A 27 34.13 7.89 -2.71
CA GLU A 27 32.70 7.89 -3.07
C GLU A 27 32.23 6.43 -3.11
N GLU A 28 31.20 6.11 -2.34
CA GLU A 28 30.50 4.83 -2.43
C GLU A 28 29.84 4.72 -3.80
N VAL A 29 30.58 4.17 -4.75
CA VAL A 29 30.05 3.71 -6.03
C VAL A 29 29.23 2.45 -5.74
N TRP A 30 27.92 2.62 -5.62
CA TRP A 30 26.97 1.51 -5.57
C TRP A 30 27.12 0.67 -6.85
N PRO A 31 27.27 -0.67 -6.76
CA PRO A 31 27.43 -1.50 -7.94
C PRO A 31 26.18 -1.42 -8.82
N GLU A 32 26.38 -1.16 -10.13
CA GLU A 32 25.34 -1.25 -11.15
C GLU A 32 24.75 -2.67 -11.18
N PHE A 33 23.67 -2.88 -10.42
CA PHE A 33 22.85 -4.08 -10.53
C PHE A 33 21.98 -3.98 -11.78
N GLY A 34 22.53 -4.32 -12.94
CA GLY A 34 21.79 -4.33 -14.20
C GLY A 34 22.07 -5.57 -15.02
N ARG A 35 21.30 -6.65 -14.82
CA ARG A 35 20.98 -7.48 -16.00
C ARG A 35 20.19 -6.56 -16.95
N PRO A 36 20.44 -6.60 -18.27
CA PRO A 36 19.64 -5.80 -19.20
C PRO A 36 18.17 -6.21 -19.04
N GLN A 37 17.36 -5.30 -18.48
CA GLN A 37 15.92 -5.47 -18.44
C GLN A 37 15.41 -5.46 -19.88
N GLY A 38 14.52 -6.39 -20.22
CA GLY A 38 13.87 -6.41 -21.51
C GLY A 38 12.98 -5.18 -21.70
N PRO A 39 12.52 -4.92 -22.93
CA PRO A 39 11.56 -3.84 -23.16
C PRO A 39 10.32 -4.05 -22.30
N ARG A 40 9.89 -3.01 -21.58
CA ARG A 40 8.65 -3.03 -20.78
C ARG A 40 7.46 -3.19 -21.72
N GLN A 41 6.71 -4.27 -21.56
CA GLN A 41 5.47 -4.53 -22.29
C GLN A 41 4.30 -4.52 -21.32
N ARG A 42 3.34 -3.62 -21.54
CA ARG A 42 2.11 -3.56 -20.75
C ARG A 42 1.33 -4.87 -20.87
N VAL A 43 0.92 -5.43 -19.73
CA VAL A 43 0.21 -6.71 -19.63
C VAL A 43 -1.31 -6.50 -19.78
N HIS A 44 -1.86 -5.47 -19.13
CA HIS A 44 -3.26 -5.07 -19.22
C HIS A 44 -3.38 -3.54 -19.22
N GLU A 45 -4.43 -3.01 -19.86
CA GLU A 45 -4.76 -1.58 -19.82
C GLU A 45 -5.49 -1.18 -18.53
N ASP A 46 -6.11 -2.15 -17.85
CA ASP A 46 -6.81 -1.91 -16.59
C ASP A 46 -5.82 -1.72 -15.43
N ARG A 47 -6.14 -0.77 -14.55
CA ARG A 47 -5.35 -0.53 -13.35
C ARG A 47 -5.62 -1.60 -12.31
N CYS A 48 -4.54 -2.09 -11.72
CA CYS A 48 -4.56 -3.02 -10.60
C CYS A 48 -4.38 -2.27 -9.28
N THR A 49 -4.94 -2.83 -8.21
CA THR A 49 -4.73 -2.36 -6.84
C THR A 49 -3.84 -3.33 -6.10
N GLY A 50 -2.99 -2.82 -5.21
CA GLY A 50 -2.07 -3.63 -4.42
C GLY A 50 -1.61 -2.93 -3.15
N VAL A 51 -0.89 -3.69 -2.32
CA VAL A 51 -0.31 -3.21 -1.06
C VAL A 51 1.20 -3.22 -1.20
N ILE A 52 1.87 -2.10 -0.92
CA ILE A 52 3.32 -2.05 -0.80
C ILE A 52 3.73 -2.95 0.37
N THR A 53 4.49 -3.99 0.12
CA THR A 53 4.98 -4.91 1.17
C THR A 53 6.33 -4.46 1.71
N GLU A 54 7.15 -3.90 0.83
CA GLU A 54 8.49 -3.41 1.15
C GLU A 54 8.80 -2.18 0.30
N TRP A 55 9.50 -1.20 0.88
CA TRP A 55 9.99 -0.02 0.18
C TRP A 55 11.40 0.31 0.67
N ARG A 56 12.35 0.48 -0.26
CA ARG A 56 13.77 0.76 0.00
C ARG A 56 14.20 2.16 -0.49
N GLY A 57 13.27 3.11 -0.50
CA GLY A 57 13.52 4.49 -0.94
C GLY A 57 13.40 4.68 -2.45
N TYR A 58 14.14 3.90 -3.24
CA TYR A 58 14.16 3.99 -4.70
C TYR A 58 13.40 2.88 -5.43
N MET A 59 13.09 1.78 -4.75
CA MET A 59 12.31 0.67 -5.28
C MET A 59 11.55 -0.05 -4.17
N GLY A 60 10.61 -0.91 -4.54
CA GLY A 60 9.89 -1.75 -3.60
C GLY A 60 9.14 -2.89 -4.27
N TRP A 61 8.31 -3.55 -3.47
CA TRP A 61 7.48 -4.67 -3.88
C TRP A 61 6.02 -4.41 -3.54
N ILE A 62 5.15 -4.77 -4.47
CA ILE A 62 3.70 -4.67 -4.32
C ILE A 62 3.11 -6.08 -4.31
N ALA A 63 2.33 -6.40 -3.28
CA ALA A 63 1.43 -7.54 -3.32
C ALA A 63 0.14 -7.14 -4.03
N PRO A 64 -0.14 -7.69 -5.23
CA PRO A 64 -1.38 -7.38 -5.93
C PRO A 64 -2.59 -7.90 -5.15
N LEU A 65 -3.64 -7.09 -5.08
CA LEU A 65 -4.97 -7.53 -4.62
C LEU A 65 -5.80 -8.02 -5.81
N CYS A 66 -5.56 -7.51 -7.01
CA CYS A 66 -6.15 -8.01 -8.25
C CYS A 66 -5.53 -9.38 -8.65
N LYS A 67 -6.30 -10.21 -9.36
CA LYS A 67 -5.75 -11.41 -10.00
C LYS A 67 -5.12 -11.03 -11.35
N ILE A 68 -3.86 -11.38 -11.54
CA ILE A 68 -3.13 -11.11 -12.79
C ILE A 68 -2.87 -12.44 -13.49
N SER A 69 -3.39 -12.58 -14.70
CA SER A 69 -3.20 -13.79 -15.52
C SER A 69 -2.05 -13.57 -16.50
N HIS A 70 -0.83 -13.91 -16.09
CA HIS A 70 0.37 -13.80 -16.92
C HIS A 70 1.39 -14.89 -16.56
N ASP A 71 2.15 -15.39 -17.53
CA ASP A 71 3.13 -16.47 -17.32
C ASP A 71 4.20 -16.10 -16.28
N GLN A 72 4.55 -14.81 -16.23
CA GLN A 72 5.54 -14.28 -15.29
C GLN A 72 4.96 -13.91 -13.92
N ALA A 73 3.64 -14.06 -13.71
CA ALA A 73 2.99 -13.72 -12.44
C ALA A 73 3.42 -14.62 -11.27
N SER A 74 4.08 -15.75 -11.54
CA SER A 74 4.64 -16.63 -10.50
C SER A 74 6.07 -16.26 -10.07
N ARG A 75 6.73 -15.34 -10.80
CA ARG A 75 8.07 -14.87 -10.46
C ARG A 75 8.03 -13.97 -9.23
N HIS A 76 9.17 -13.86 -8.53
CA HIS A 76 9.30 -13.03 -7.32
C HIS A 76 8.20 -13.28 -6.29
N TRP A 77 7.78 -14.55 -6.14
CA TRP A 77 6.68 -14.97 -5.25
C TRP A 77 5.33 -14.28 -5.54
N GLY A 78 5.11 -13.87 -6.79
CA GLY A 78 3.91 -13.15 -7.21
C GLY A 78 3.88 -11.68 -6.84
N LEU A 79 4.99 -11.14 -6.33
CA LEU A 79 5.14 -9.72 -6.06
C LEU A 79 5.47 -8.96 -7.34
N ILE A 80 5.01 -7.71 -7.38
CA ILE A 80 5.21 -6.81 -8.51
C ILE A 80 6.28 -5.80 -8.12
N TYR A 81 7.28 -5.68 -8.96
CA TYR A 81 8.36 -4.72 -8.77
C TYR A 81 7.85 -3.29 -8.99
N VAL A 82 8.30 -2.34 -8.19
CA VAL A 82 8.01 -0.91 -8.39
C VAL A 82 9.27 -0.08 -8.23
N SER A 83 9.49 0.84 -9.17
CA SER A 83 10.55 1.85 -9.12
C SER A 83 10.00 3.19 -8.64
N GLN A 84 10.81 4.00 -7.96
CA GLN A 84 10.46 5.38 -7.59
C GLN A 84 10.15 6.24 -8.82
N THR A 85 10.79 5.99 -9.96
CA THR A 85 10.53 6.71 -11.21
C THR A 85 9.12 6.46 -11.76
N ASP A 86 8.53 5.32 -11.41
CA ASP A 86 7.21 4.91 -11.83
C ASP A 86 6.11 5.39 -10.88
N VAL A 87 6.47 5.96 -9.72
CA VAL A 87 5.53 6.57 -8.78
C VAL A 87 5.23 7.99 -9.23
N ALA A 88 3.95 8.28 -9.46
CA ALA A 88 3.50 9.60 -9.84
C ALA A 88 4.02 10.66 -8.86
N ALA A 89 4.76 11.64 -9.39
CA ALA A 89 5.33 12.72 -8.59
C ALA A 89 4.21 13.45 -7.84
N LEU A 90 4.24 13.39 -6.50
CA LEU A 90 3.39 14.26 -5.71
C LEU A 90 4.08 15.63 -5.57
N PRO A 91 3.31 16.73 -5.56
CA PRO A 91 3.81 17.99 -5.00
C PRO A 91 4.34 17.72 -3.59
N GLY A 92 5.60 18.01 -3.30
CA GLY A 92 6.25 17.68 -2.02
C GLY A 92 7.09 16.39 -1.98
N GLY A 93 7.24 15.69 -3.11
CA GLY A 93 8.10 14.50 -3.25
C GLY A 93 7.38 13.18 -3.00
N ALA A 94 8.12 12.06 -3.04
CA ALA A 94 7.61 10.71 -2.77
C ALA A 94 7.75 10.19 -1.30
N PRO A 95 7.77 11.01 -0.22
CA PRO A 95 8.17 10.56 1.12
C PRO A 95 7.12 9.67 1.84
N TRP A 96 6.04 9.25 1.18
CA TRP A 96 4.95 8.48 1.79
C TRP A 96 4.85 7.03 1.30
N MET A 97 5.67 6.60 0.34
CA MET A 97 5.73 5.20 -0.07
C MET A 97 6.40 4.39 1.04
N ARG A 98 5.62 3.50 1.67
CA ARG A 98 6.06 2.63 2.77
C ARG A 98 5.28 1.33 2.75
N ALA A 99 5.79 0.33 3.46
CA ALA A 99 5.07 -0.90 3.70
C ALA A 99 3.68 -0.64 4.30
N GLY A 100 2.68 -1.40 3.83
CA GLY A 100 1.27 -1.28 4.19
C GLY A 100 0.48 -0.22 3.40
N ARG A 101 1.12 0.57 2.53
CA ARG A 101 0.41 1.57 1.73
C ARG A 101 -0.35 0.90 0.57
N ILE A 102 -1.60 1.30 0.38
CA ILE A 102 -2.41 0.85 -0.76
C ILE A 102 -2.18 1.80 -1.94
N VAL A 103 -1.96 1.20 -3.11
CA VAL A 103 -1.68 1.88 -4.37
C VAL A 103 -2.49 1.29 -5.50
N ASP A 104 -2.67 2.07 -6.55
CA ASP A 104 -3.09 1.57 -7.85
C ASP A 104 -2.02 1.79 -8.92
N PHE A 105 -1.97 0.93 -9.92
CA PHE A 105 -0.88 0.91 -10.91
C PHE A 105 -1.28 0.16 -12.17
N LEU A 106 -0.52 0.37 -13.24
CA LEU A 106 -0.58 -0.45 -14.45
C LEU A 106 0.51 -1.52 -14.39
N VAL A 107 0.23 -2.70 -14.93
CA VAL A 107 1.15 -3.84 -14.89
C VAL A 107 1.90 -3.94 -16.21
N TYR A 108 3.22 -4.02 -16.15
CA TYR A 108 4.08 -4.38 -17.27
C TYR A 108 4.89 -5.65 -16.98
N SER A 109 5.45 -6.22 -18.04
CA SER A 109 6.41 -7.33 -18.00
C SER A 109 7.68 -6.90 -18.72
N ASP A 110 8.85 -7.21 -18.17
CA ASP A 110 10.17 -6.85 -18.73
C ASP A 110 11.09 -8.06 -18.95
N GLY A 111 10.55 -9.29 -18.81
CA GLY A 111 11.29 -10.54 -18.96
C GLY A 111 12.00 -11.02 -17.68
N ASP A 112 12.22 -10.14 -16.70
CA ASP A 112 12.68 -10.53 -15.37
C ASP A 112 11.48 -10.81 -14.44
N GLY A 113 10.38 -10.10 -14.62
CA GLY A 113 9.12 -10.38 -13.97
C GLY A 113 8.02 -9.39 -14.32
N LEU A 114 7.07 -9.25 -13.41
CA LEU A 114 6.06 -8.20 -13.48
C LEU A 114 6.53 -6.95 -12.73
N GLY A 115 6.31 -5.79 -13.35
CA GLY A 115 6.55 -4.49 -12.75
C GLY A 115 5.31 -3.60 -12.81
N ALA A 116 5.33 -2.54 -12.01
CA ALA A 116 4.29 -1.55 -11.90
C ALA A 116 4.74 -0.22 -12.52
N GLU A 117 3.90 0.36 -13.37
CA GLU A 117 4.07 1.71 -13.92
C GLU A 117 2.91 2.63 -13.53
N GLU A 118 3.13 3.93 -13.67
CA GLU A 118 2.17 4.99 -13.35
C GLU A 118 1.54 4.85 -11.95
N VAL A 119 2.31 4.42 -10.95
CA VAL A 119 1.81 4.07 -9.61
C VAL A 119 1.28 5.29 -8.86
N ARG A 120 0.08 5.19 -8.29
CA ARG A 120 -0.54 6.28 -7.50
C ARG A 120 -0.91 5.85 -6.09
N ALA A 121 -0.77 6.80 -5.17
CA ALA A 121 -1.25 6.69 -3.80
C ALA A 121 -2.76 6.58 -3.77
N LEU A 122 -3.31 5.60 -3.08
CA LEU A 122 -4.71 5.69 -2.64
C LEU A 122 -4.76 6.32 -1.25
N SER A 123 -5.72 7.22 -1.05
CA SER A 123 -5.94 7.92 0.22
C SER A 123 -7.09 7.24 0.99
N PRO A 124 -6.93 6.99 2.30
CA PRO A 124 -7.98 6.38 3.10
C PRO A 124 -8.98 7.40 3.65
N LEU A 125 -10.26 7.11 3.49
CA LEU A 125 -11.35 7.70 4.25
C LEU A 125 -11.93 6.66 5.19
N ARG A 126 -11.92 6.96 6.48
CA ARG A 126 -12.51 6.08 7.49
C ARG A 126 -13.96 6.46 7.76
N VAL A 127 -14.80 5.45 7.79
CA VAL A 127 -16.22 5.56 8.11
C VAL A 127 -16.55 4.58 9.22
N THR A 128 -17.20 5.07 10.27
CA THR A 128 -17.70 4.24 11.36
C THR A 128 -19.21 4.09 11.21
N LEU A 129 -19.67 2.85 11.16
CA LEU A 129 -21.07 2.48 10.95
C LEU A 129 -21.55 1.54 12.06
N THR A 130 -22.86 1.49 12.27
CA THR A 130 -23.44 0.35 12.99
C THR A 130 -23.32 -0.93 12.17
N HIS A 131 -23.41 -2.09 12.82
CA HIS A 131 -23.42 -3.38 12.13
C HIS A 131 -24.56 -3.53 11.11
N ALA A 132 -25.73 -2.96 11.42
CA ALA A 132 -26.90 -3.01 10.54
C ALA A 132 -26.65 -2.19 9.25
N GLU A 133 -26.13 -0.97 9.39
CA GLU A 133 -25.78 -0.12 8.25
C GLU A 133 -24.68 -0.75 7.39
N ALA A 134 -23.60 -1.25 8.01
CA ALA A 134 -22.51 -1.90 7.28
C ALA A 134 -23.01 -3.13 6.51
N ARG A 135 -23.91 -3.92 7.11
CA ARG A 135 -24.51 -5.08 6.43
C ARG A 135 -25.42 -4.64 5.27
N ALA A 136 -26.23 -3.60 5.45
CA ALA A 136 -27.11 -3.10 4.40
C ALA A 136 -26.29 -2.59 3.19
N LEU A 137 -25.23 -1.84 3.48
CA LEU A 137 -24.32 -1.27 2.50
C LEU A 137 -23.53 -2.35 1.74
N LEU A 138 -22.98 -3.34 2.43
CA LEU A 138 -22.15 -4.39 1.80
C LEU A 138 -22.98 -5.54 1.18
N LYS A 139 -24.31 -5.52 1.32
CA LYS A 139 -25.22 -6.49 0.68
C LYS A 139 -25.61 -6.05 -0.74
N GLN A 140 -25.28 -4.83 -1.15
CA GLN A 140 -25.52 -4.38 -2.53
C GLN A 140 -24.77 -5.29 -3.52
N GLU A 141 -25.40 -5.61 -4.65
CA GLU A 141 -24.81 -6.53 -5.64
C GLU A 141 -23.46 -6.04 -6.17
N SER A 142 -23.28 -4.72 -6.28
CA SER A 142 -22.01 -4.06 -6.62
C SER A 142 -20.86 -4.41 -5.66
N ALA A 143 -21.15 -4.67 -4.38
CA ALA A 143 -20.12 -5.00 -3.40
C ALA A 143 -19.43 -6.34 -3.66
N GLY A 144 -20.06 -7.25 -4.42
CA GLY A 144 -19.47 -8.54 -4.73
C GLY A 144 -19.13 -9.38 -3.48
N ARG A 145 -18.23 -10.36 -3.66
CA ARG A 145 -17.76 -11.22 -2.55
C ARG A 145 -16.56 -10.55 -1.86
N PRO A 146 -16.50 -10.53 -0.51
CA PRO A 146 -15.30 -10.08 0.17
C PRO A 146 -14.11 -11.01 -0.12
N GLU A 147 -12.97 -10.39 -0.35
CA GLU A 147 -11.67 -11.04 -0.52
C GLU A 147 -10.82 -10.84 0.74
N ARG A 148 -9.82 -11.71 0.91
CA ARG A 148 -8.87 -11.68 2.02
C ARG A 148 -7.46 -11.77 1.47
N SER A 149 -6.55 -11.00 2.07
CA SER A 149 -5.14 -10.96 1.70
C SER A 149 -4.32 -11.18 2.96
N GLU A 150 -3.21 -11.92 2.83
CA GLU A 150 -2.26 -12.10 3.94
C GLU A 150 -1.63 -10.78 4.39
N TYR A 151 -1.54 -9.79 3.49
CA TYR A 151 -1.02 -8.45 3.77
C TYR A 151 -2.05 -7.53 4.43
N LEU A 152 -3.32 -7.93 4.48
CA LEU A 152 -4.44 -7.21 5.10
C LEU A 152 -5.22 -8.14 6.04
N ALA A 153 -4.50 -8.95 6.82
CA ALA A 153 -5.04 -10.11 7.55
C ALA A 153 -6.16 -9.80 8.57
N ASP A 154 -6.25 -8.56 9.06
CA ASP A 154 -7.25 -8.11 10.02
C ASP A 154 -8.55 -7.60 9.36
N SER A 155 -8.68 -7.78 8.04
CA SER A 155 -9.75 -7.16 7.26
C SER A 155 -10.21 -7.98 6.07
N GLU A 156 -11.43 -7.67 5.63
CA GLU A 156 -12.02 -8.12 4.37
C GLU A 156 -12.02 -6.94 3.40
N HIS A 157 -11.79 -7.18 2.11
CA HIS A 157 -11.79 -6.12 1.12
C HIS A 157 -12.69 -6.44 -0.07
N TYR A 158 -13.27 -5.41 -0.69
CA TYR A 158 -14.29 -5.53 -1.73
C TYR A 158 -13.78 -4.87 -3.00
N LEU A 159 -13.14 -5.66 -3.87
CA LEU A 159 -12.45 -5.16 -5.07
C LEU A 159 -13.41 -4.71 -6.17
N SER A 160 -14.60 -5.31 -6.27
CA SER A 160 -15.60 -4.92 -7.29
C SER A 160 -16.01 -3.45 -7.17
N LEU A 161 -15.97 -2.91 -5.95
CA LEU A 161 -16.27 -1.51 -5.68
C LEU A 161 -15.21 -0.55 -6.24
N MET A 162 -14.01 -1.04 -6.51
CA MET A 162 -12.98 -0.24 -7.17
C MET A 162 -13.40 0.09 -8.60
N SER A 163 -14.00 -0.86 -9.31
CA SER A 163 -14.54 -0.65 -10.65
C SER A 163 -15.83 0.18 -10.66
N ASP A 164 -16.70 -0.02 -9.66
CA ASP A 164 -18.02 0.63 -9.64
C ASP A 164 -17.98 2.08 -9.10
N LEU A 165 -17.10 2.36 -8.15
CA LEU A 165 -17.09 3.62 -7.38
C LEU A 165 -15.72 4.31 -7.34
N GLY A 166 -14.70 3.73 -7.96
CA GLY A 166 -13.34 4.25 -7.88
C GLY A 166 -12.71 4.07 -6.48
N VAL A 167 -13.25 3.19 -5.63
CA VAL A 167 -12.71 2.94 -4.29
C VAL A 167 -12.61 1.46 -3.91
N LEU A 168 -11.47 1.09 -3.34
CA LEU A 168 -11.33 -0.14 -2.60
C LEU A 168 -11.96 0.03 -1.21
N VAL A 169 -12.97 -0.77 -0.89
CA VAL A 169 -13.53 -0.80 0.47
C VAL A 169 -12.86 -1.89 1.29
N ARG A 170 -12.31 -1.53 2.44
CA ARG A 170 -11.74 -2.41 3.45
C ARG A 170 -12.60 -2.38 4.71
N LYS A 171 -13.02 -3.54 5.19
CA LYS A 171 -13.79 -3.72 6.42
C LYS A 171 -12.95 -4.42 7.47
N TYR A 172 -12.73 -3.78 8.61
CA TYR A 172 -12.00 -4.41 9.72
C TYR A 172 -12.85 -5.50 10.38
N SER A 173 -12.20 -6.60 10.77
CA SER A 173 -12.85 -7.77 11.38
C SER A 173 -12.80 -7.78 12.91
N TRP A 174 -12.63 -6.61 13.54
CA TRP A 174 -12.53 -6.50 14.99
C TRP A 174 -13.89 -6.65 15.68
N PRO A 175 -13.95 -7.28 16.87
CA PRO A 175 -15.19 -7.49 17.62
C PRO A 175 -15.60 -6.22 18.39
N LEU A 176 -15.76 -5.11 17.68
CA LEU A 176 -16.17 -3.81 18.23
C LEU A 176 -17.71 -3.69 18.20
N PRO A 177 -18.32 -2.77 18.98
CA PRO A 177 -19.77 -2.52 18.90
C PRO A 177 -20.21 -1.81 17.61
N PHE A 178 -19.25 -1.42 16.78
CA PHE A 178 -19.43 -0.76 15.48
C PHE A 178 -18.52 -1.41 14.44
N VAL A 179 -18.78 -1.12 13.17
CA VAL A 179 -17.95 -1.53 12.04
C VAL A 179 -17.14 -0.33 11.57
N THR A 180 -15.84 -0.54 11.36
CA THR A 180 -14.96 0.43 10.71
C THR A 180 -14.71 0.01 9.27
N LEU A 181 -15.06 0.91 8.35
CA LEU A 181 -14.73 0.80 6.93
C LEU A 181 -13.64 1.82 6.59
N GLU A 182 -12.73 1.44 5.70
CA GLU A 182 -11.85 2.36 4.99
C GLU A 182 -12.16 2.31 3.51
N LEU A 183 -12.40 3.47 2.90
CA LEU A 183 -12.50 3.65 1.46
C LEU A 183 -11.16 4.16 0.98
N TRP A 184 -10.52 3.44 0.08
CA TRP A 184 -9.21 3.77 -0.49
C TRP A 184 -9.37 4.09 -1.96
N GLY A 185 -9.02 5.31 -2.36
CA GLY A 185 -9.11 5.76 -3.75
C GLY A 185 -8.39 7.09 -3.94
N LEU A 186 -8.60 7.75 -5.08
CA LEU A 186 -8.18 9.14 -5.25
C LEU A 186 -9.06 10.04 -4.38
N VAL A 187 -8.53 11.19 -3.96
CA VAL A 187 -9.22 12.07 -2.99
C VAL A 187 -10.62 12.46 -3.47
N GLU A 188 -10.77 12.74 -4.76
CA GLU A 188 -12.02 13.11 -5.42
C GLU A 188 -13.03 11.95 -5.41
N ASP A 189 -12.58 10.75 -5.79
CA ASP A 189 -13.41 9.54 -5.85
C ASP A 189 -13.87 9.11 -4.45
N VAL A 190 -12.98 9.18 -3.46
CA VAL A 190 -13.24 8.73 -2.10
C VAL A 190 -14.34 9.55 -1.43
N ALA A 191 -14.36 10.85 -1.68
CA ALA A 191 -15.40 11.74 -1.19
C ALA A 191 -16.77 11.45 -1.83
N ALA A 192 -16.80 11.36 -3.17
CA ALA A 192 -18.02 11.06 -3.91
C ALA A 192 -18.57 9.68 -3.53
N ALA A 193 -17.70 8.67 -3.48
CA ALA A 193 -18.04 7.32 -3.07
C ALA A 193 -18.63 7.31 -1.66
N ALA A 194 -18.04 8.03 -0.69
CA ALA A 194 -18.60 8.09 0.65
C ALA A 194 -19.97 8.76 0.72
N LEU A 195 -20.22 9.81 -0.07
CA LEU A 195 -21.55 10.42 -0.15
C LEU A 195 -22.59 9.44 -0.72
N GLN A 196 -22.24 8.77 -1.81
CA GLN A 196 -23.10 7.77 -2.43
C GLN A 196 -23.36 6.58 -1.48
N TYR A 197 -22.30 6.07 -0.84
CA TYR A 197 -22.38 4.94 0.10
C TYR A 197 -23.10 5.28 1.39
N CYS A 198 -22.93 6.50 1.89
CA CYS A 198 -23.60 6.91 3.12
C CYS A 198 -25.08 7.26 2.87
N SER A 199 -25.42 7.83 1.71
CA SER A 199 -26.81 8.21 1.43
C SER A 199 -27.73 6.99 1.25
N SER A 200 -27.20 5.87 0.76
CA SER A 200 -27.99 4.67 0.43
C SER A 200 -28.37 3.79 1.64
N ALA A 201 -27.65 3.88 2.75
CA ALA A 201 -27.79 2.92 3.86
C ALA A 201 -28.90 3.26 4.89
N GLY A 202 -29.59 4.40 4.77
CA GLY A 202 -30.68 4.82 5.68
C GLY A 202 -30.22 5.16 7.12
N GLY A 203 -30.83 6.17 7.75
CA GLY A 203 -30.42 6.64 9.10
C GLY A 203 -29.34 7.73 9.02
N ALA A 204 -29.74 8.94 8.60
CA ALA A 204 -28.83 10.03 8.27
C ALA A 204 -28.35 10.86 9.48
N GLU A 205 -28.91 10.65 10.68
CA GLU A 205 -28.84 11.71 11.70
C GLU A 205 -27.42 11.91 12.29
N HIS A 206 -26.54 10.90 12.38
CA HIS A 206 -25.22 11.09 13.00
C HIS A 206 -24.15 10.12 12.46
N ARG A 207 -23.69 10.30 11.22
CA ARG A 207 -22.53 9.56 10.69
C ARG A 207 -21.26 10.39 10.78
N ARG A 208 -20.20 9.81 11.35
CA ARG A 208 -18.89 10.45 11.46
C ARG A 208 -17.98 9.94 10.34
N LEU A 209 -17.68 10.82 9.39
CA LEU A 209 -16.67 10.60 8.35
C LEU A 209 -15.35 11.21 8.80
N GLN A 210 -14.25 10.47 8.65
CA GLN A 210 -12.91 10.93 9.00
C GLN A 210 -11.97 10.66 7.83
N LEU A 211 -11.66 11.71 7.07
CA LEU A 211 -10.70 11.64 5.97
C LEU A 211 -9.31 11.90 6.51
N LEU A 212 -8.37 10.99 6.25
CA LEU A 212 -6.97 11.16 6.62
C LEU A 212 -6.19 11.57 5.37
N LEU A 213 -5.67 12.79 5.38
CA LEU A 213 -4.89 13.33 4.28
C LEU A 213 -3.51 13.81 4.74
N PRO A 214 -2.53 13.76 3.83
CA PRO A 214 -1.35 14.61 3.92
C PRO A 214 -1.71 16.09 4.02
N GLU A 215 -0.86 16.87 4.70
CA GLU A 215 -1.10 18.31 4.94
C GLU A 215 -1.21 19.11 3.64
N ASP A 216 -0.38 18.78 2.63
CA ASP A 216 -0.38 19.39 1.29
C ASP A 216 -1.65 19.10 0.49
N ARG A 217 -2.48 18.14 0.93
CA ARG A 217 -3.73 17.73 0.29
C ARG A 217 -4.97 18.34 0.95
N ILE A 218 -4.82 19.09 2.04
CA ILE A 218 -5.97 19.69 2.76
C ILE A 218 -6.74 20.65 1.85
N ALA A 219 -6.07 21.43 0.99
CA ALA A 219 -6.75 22.33 0.06
C ALA A 219 -7.69 21.59 -0.91
N GLN A 220 -7.40 20.33 -1.25
CA GLN A 220 -8.23 19.53 -2.17
C GLN A 220 -9.59 19.17 -1.57
N VAL A 221 -9.73 19.25 -0.23
CA VAL A 221 -10.99 18.90 0.44
C VAL A 221 -11.91 20.08 0.70
N GLU A 222 -11.44 21.30 0.52
CA GLU A 222 -12.24 22.51 0.72
C GLU A 222 -13.44 22.59 -0.23
N HIS A 223 -13.33 21.93 -1.40
CA HIS A 223 -14.37 21.88 -2.42
C HIS A 223 -15.33 20.69 -2.27
N LEU A 224 -15.14 19.82 -1.27
CA LEU A 224 -15.98 18.64 -1.13
C LEU A 224 -17.38 18.99 -0.64
N PRO A 225 -18.42 18.19 -0.97
CA PRO A 225 -19.82 18.54 -0.71
C PRO A 225 -20.25 18.45 0.78
N PHE A 226 -19.32 18.24 1.71
CA PHE A 226 -19.61 17.87 3.11
C PHE A 226 -19.91 19.05 4.05
N GLY A 227 -20.19 20.25 3.51
CA GLY A 227 -20.21 21.49 4.30
C GLY A 227 -18.78 21.88 4.74
N ASN A 228 -18.62 22.88 5.61
CA ASN A 228 -17.30 23.30 6.10
C ASN A 228 -16.64 22.17 6.93
N PRO A 229 -15.66 21.42 6.38
CA PRO A 229 -15.07 20.31 7.10
C PRO A 229 -14.29 20.86 8.31
N LYS A 230 -14.52 20.30 9.49
CA LYS A 230 -13.68 20.61 10.66
C LYS A 230 -12.32 19.92 10.47
N VAL A 231 -11.34 20.66 9.98
CA VAL A 231 -9.95 20.20 9.90
C VAL A 231 -9.38 20.13 11.32
N SER A 232 -9.01 18.94 11.77
CA SER A 232 -8.25 18.80 13.01
C SER A 232 -6.78 19.01 12.70
N THR A 233 -6.14 19.97 13.37
CA THR A 233 -4.69 20.21 13.28
C THR A 233 -3.89 19.23 14.13
N HIS A 234 -4.54 18.28 14.81
CA HIS A 234 -3.84 17.26 15.57
C HIS A 234 -3.17 16.26 14.63
N THR A 235 -1.85 16.31 14.58
CA THR A 235 -1.03 15.29 13.94
C THR A 235 -1.32 13.93 14.58
N VAL A 236 -1.99 13.03 13.85
CA VAL A 236 -2.39 11.70 14.35
C VAL A 236 -1.18 10.76 14.45
N VAL A 237 -0.12 11.01 13.68
CA VAL A 237 1.15 10.28 13.74
C VAL A 237 2.30 11.24 13.39
N GLN A 238 3.16 11.56 14.37
CA GLN A 238 4.47 12.14 14.08
C GLN A 238 5.44 11.00 13.82
N THR A 239 5.84 10.79 12.56
CA THR A 239 7.05 10.01 12.29
C THR A 239 8.23 10.93 12.54
N SER A 240 8.93 10.75 13.66
CA SER A 240 10.27 11.33 13.78
C SER A 240 11.11 10.71 12.68
N ALA A 241 11.42 11.46 11.63
CA ALA A 241 12.63 11.19 10.88
C ALA A 241 13.75 11.31 11.90
N SER A 242 14.35 10.18 12.29
CA SER A 242 15.56 10.21 13.10
C SER A 242 16.57 11.04 12.34
N PRO A 243 17.07 12.17 12.88
CA PRO A 243 18.31 12.72 12.38
C PRO A 243 19.37 11.67 12.74
N GLU A 244 19.95 11.04 11.72
CA GLU A 244 21.18 10.28 11.90
C GLU A 244 22.20 11.22 12.54
N SER A 245 22.66 10.83 13.71
CA SER A 245 23.83 11.39 14.36
C SER A 245 25.03 11.14 13.46
N THR A 246 25.63 12.18 12.91
CA THR A 246 27.07 12.45 13.05
C THR A 246 27.31 13.95 12.89
#